data_AF-A0AAD6D5S0-F1
#
_entry.id   AF-A0AAD6D5S0-F1
#
_cell.length_a   1.000
_cell.length_b   1.000
_cell.length_c   1.000
_cell.angle_alpha   90.00
_cell.angle_beta   90.00
_cell.angle_gamma   90.00
#
_symmetry.space_group_name_H-M   'P 1'
#
loop_
_entity.id
_entity.type
_entity.pdbx_description
1 polymer ?
#
loop_
_entity_poly.entity_id
_entity_poly.type
_entity_poly.pdbx_seq_one_letter_code
_entity_poly.pdbx_strand_id
1 'polypeptide(L)'
;MAAKAPLCHNDYTIGWICALPLEMAAAKLMLDAIHPNLPRPSTDQNTFRSIQFGLMVGIGGGVPSSNADIRLGDIVVSQPADISGGVIQYDLGKALSGGRFQRTGMLNRPPKVLLTALATLQAHHFTDDSRVLEFISDIQIKTTPRRATTFTRPT
;
A
#
# COMPACT_ATOMS: atom_id res chain seq x y z
N MET A 1 -28.94 9.13 -21.28
CA MET A 1 -27.73 9.01 -20.42
C MET A 1 -26.60 9.75 -21.09
N ALA A 2 -25.95 10.71 -20.43
CA ALA A 2 -24.84 11.47 -21.02
C ALA A 2 -23.60 10.58 -21.11
N ALA A 3 -22.85 10.67 -22.22
CA ALA A 3 -21.59 9.96 -22.38
C ALA A 3 -20.55 10.49 -21.37
N LYS A 4 -19.89 9.58 -20.64
CA LYS A 4 -18.81 9.93 -19.72
C LYS A 4 -17.63 10.47 -20.53
N ALA A 5 -17.04 11.59 -20.10
CA ALA A 5 -15.88 12.19 -20.75
C ALA A 5 -14.70 11.18 -20.83
N PRO A 6 -13.87 11.24 -21.89
CA PRO A 6 -12.70 10.38 -22.00
C PRO A 6 -11.71 10.66 -20.87
N LEU A 7 -11.16 9.60 -20.29
CA LEU A 7 -10.17 9.70 -19.21
C LEU A 7 -8.84 10.24 -19.75
N CYS A 8 -8.12 10.95 -18.89
CA CYS A 8 -6.80 11.51 -19.14
C CYS A 8 -5.88 11.32 -17.93
N HIS A 9 -4.60 11.68 -18.07
CA HIS A 9 -3.62 11.49 -16.99
C HIS A 9 -3.94 12.29 -15.72
N ASN A 10 -4.64 13.43 -15.85
CA ASN A 10 -5.01 14.28 -14.72
C ASN A 10 -6.12 13.69 -13.84
N ASP A 11 -6.82 12.65 -14.32
CA ASP A 11 -7.83 11.94 -13.53
C ASP A 11 -7.21 11.01 -12.47
N TYR A 12 -5.88 10.85 -12.48
CA TYR A 12 -5.14 9.98 -11.58
C TYR A 12 -4.14 10.80 -10.77
N THR A 13 -4.36 10.88 -9.46
CA THR A 13 -3.52 11.64 -8.52
C THR A 13 -2.82 10.77 -7.48
N ILE A 14 -3.22 9.50 -7.36
CA ILE A 14 -2.63 8.52 -6.45
C ILE A 14 -2.11 7.34 -7.27
N GLY A 15 -0.85 7.00 -7.09
CA GLY A 15 -0.22 5.82 -7.67
C GLY A 15 -0.22 4.65 -6.69
N TRP A 16 -0.60 3.47 -7.15
CA TRP A 16 -0.47 2.21 -6.41
C TRP A 16 0.77 1.47 -6.90
N ILE A 17 1.71 1.19 -6.01
CA ILE A 17 3.01 0.58 -6.34
C ILE A 17 3.07 -0.82 -5.73
N CYS A 18 3.25 -1.81 -6.60
CA CYS A 18 3.47 -3.22 -6.23
C CYS A 18 4.88 -3.65 -6.62
N ALA A 19 5.55 -4.41 -5.78
CA ALA A 19 6.83 -5.03 -6.09
C ALA A 19 6.68 -6.38 -6.80
N LEU A 20 5.59 -7.10 -6.54
CA LEU A 20 5.35 -8.46 -7.04
C LEU A 20 4.11 -8.55 -7.94
N PRO A 21 4.10 -9.42 -8.96
CA PRO A 21 2.91 -9.65 -9.80
C PRO A 21 1.68 -10.10 -9.01
N LEU A 22 1.86 -10.83 -7.91
CA LEU A 22 0.77 -11.28 -7.04
C LEU A 22 0.09 -10.09 -6.34
N GLU A 23 0.86 -9.09 -5.91
CA GLU A 23 0.34 -7.86 -5.30
C GLU A 23 -0.47 -7.06 -6.34
N MET A 24 0.02 -6.96 -7.57
CA MET A 24 -0.74 -6.35 -8.67
C MET A 24 -2.04 -7.11 -8.96
N ALA A 25 -2.00 -8.45 -8.93
CA ALA A 25 -3.19 -9.26 -9.13
C ALA A 25 -4.23 -9.02 -8.02
N ALA A 26 -3.80 -8.93 -6.76
CA ALA A 26 -4.66 -8.58 -5.64
C ALA A 26 -5.26 -7.17 -5.80
N ALA A 27 -4.45 -6.17 -6.17
CA ALA A 27 -4.93 -4.80 -6.40
C ALA A 27 -6.00 -4.74 -7.50
N LYS A 28 -5.82 -5.47 -8.61
CA LYS A 28 -6.81 -5.55 -9.71
C LYS A 28 -8.14 -6.19 -9.29
N LEU A 29 -8.12 -7.08 -8.31
CA LEU A 29 -9.33 -7.71 -7.76
C LEU A 29 -10.00 -6.82 -6.71
N MET A 30 -9.21 -6.13 -5.90
CA MET A 30 -9.70 -5.20 -4.88
C MET A 30 -10.40 -3.97 -5.48
N LEU A 31 -9.77 -3.33 -6.47
CA LEU A 31 -10.26 -2.08 -7.03
C LEU A 31 -11.54 -2.27 -7.86
N ASP A 32 -12.32 -1.20 -7.98
CA ASP A 32 -13.67 -1.24 -8.57
C ASP A 32 -13.65 -1.35 -10.10
N ALA A 33 -12.68 -0.70 -10.75
CA ALA A 33 -12.64 -0.56 -12.21
C ALA A 33 -11.21 -0.69 -12.76
N ILE A 34 -11.11 -1.35 -13.92
CA ILE A 34 -9.91 -1.33 -14.76
C ILE A 34 -10.19 -0.39 -15.93
N HIS A 35 -9.46 0.71 -15.98
CA HIS A 35 -9.56 1.67 -17.07
C HIS A 35 -8.68 1.26 -18.26
N PRO A 36 -9.05 1.63 -19.51
CA PRO A 36 -8.20 1.41 -20.67
C PRO A 36 -6.88 2.17 -20.54
N ASN A 37 -5.86 1.73 -21.26
CA ASN A 37 -4.60 2.46 -21.33
C ASN A 37 -4.83 3.86 -21.88
N LEU A 38 -4.30 4.86 -21.19
CA LEU A 38 -4.23 6.22 -21.70
C LEU A 38 -3.23 6.31 -22.86
N PRO A 39 -3.40 7.26 -23.80
CA PRO A 39 -2.45 7.48 -24.88
C PRO A 39 -1.04 7.75 -24.33
N ARG A 40 -0.05 6.94 -24.73
CA ARG A 40 1.35 7.13 -24.32
C ARG A 40 2.14 7.73 -25.49
N PRO A 41 2.85 8.87 -25.29
CA PRO A 41 3.74 9.39 -26.30
C PRO A 41 4.92 8.42 -26.52
N SER A 42 5.49 8.40 -27.73
CA SER A 42 6.65 7.55 -28.06
C SER A 42 7.91 7.91 -27.27
N THR A 43 7.94 9.08 -26.64
CA THR A 43 9.00 9.59 -25.76
C THR A 43 8.69 9.42 -24.28
N ASP A 44 7.81 8.49 -23.91
CA ASP A 44 7.42 8.25 -22.52
C ASP A 44 8.65 7.96 -21.62
N GLN A 45 8.86 8.83 -20.63
CA GLN A 45 9.96 8.74 -19.66
C GLN A 45 9.50 8.09 -18.34
N ASN A 46 8.35 7.40 -18.33
CA ASN A 46 7.70 6.90 -17.11
C ASN A 46 7.51 8.01 -16.05
N THR A 47 7.25 9.23 -16.51
CA THR A 47 7.09 10.42 -15.65
C THR A 47 5.61 10.77 -15.53
N PHE A 48 5.04 10.50 -14.36
CA PHE A 48 3.60 10.70 -14.09
C PHE A 48 3.38 12.01 -13.33
N ARG A 49 3.35 13.14 -14.04
CA ARG A 49 3.30 14.49 -13.41
C ARG A 49 2.04 14.77 -12.58
N SER A 50 0.93 14.11 -12.89
CA SER A 50 -0.34 14.32 -12.20
C SER A 50 -0.46 13.51 -10.91
N ILE A 51 0.40 12.49 -10.73
CA ILE A 51 0.46 11.69 -9.51
C ILE A 51 1.14 12.51 -8.41
N GLN A 52 0.40 12.74 -7.33
CA GLN A 52 0.84 13.53 -6.18
C GLN A 52 1.35 12.64 -5.04
N PHE A 53 0.75 11.44 -4.90
CA PHE A 53 1.11 10.49 -3.85
C PHE A 53 1.31 9.10 -4.44
N GLY A 54 2.39 8.43 -4.04
CA GLY A 54 2.61 7.01 -4.31
C GLY A 54 2.38 6.20 -3.03
N LEU A 55 1.54 5.16 -3.10
CA LEU A 55 1.34 4.20 -2.03
C LEU A 55 2.06 2.91 -2.39
N MET A 56 3.08 2.54 -1.61
CA MET A 56 3.68 1.21 -1.70
C MET A 56 2.80 0.24 -0.92
N VAL A 57 2.20 -0.71 -1.64
CA VAL A 57 1.30 -1.71 -1.04
C VAL A 57 1.74 -3.09 -1.47
N GLY A 58 1.97 -3.95 -0.48
CA GLY A 58 2.52 -5.26 -0.72
C GLY A 58 2.47 -6.13 0.53
N ILE A 59 3.02 -7.34 0.38
CA ILE A 59 3.15 -8.28 1.49
C ILE A 59 4.49 -8.08 2.20
N GLY A 60 4.52 -8.32 3.51
CA GLY A 60 5.71 -8.21 4.33
C GLY A 60 5.80 -9.32 5.35
N GLY A 61 7.01 -9.57 5.85
CA GLY A 61 7.22 -10.42 7.02
C GLY A 61 6.99 -9.64 8.31
N GLY A 62 6.31 -10.25 9.28
CA GLY A 62 6.17 -9.70 10.63
C GLY A 62 7.32 -10.14 11.54
N VAL A 63 7.72 -9.27 12.48
CA VAL A 63 8.63 -9.62 13.58
C VAL A 63 7.86 -9.45 14.89
N PRO A 64 7.17 -10.50 15.37
CA PRO A 64 6.39 -10.42 16.60
C PRO A 64 7.29 -10.17 17.80
N SER A 65 6.79 -9.43 18.78
CA SER A 65 7.48 -9.21 20.05
C SER A 65 6.47 -9.10 21.19
N SER A 66 6.95 -9.12 22.44
CA SER A 66 6.09 -8.87 23.61
C SER A 66 5.39 -7.49 23.57
N ASN A 67 5.96 -6.54 22.83
CA ASN A 67 5.45 -5.18 22.72
C ASN A 67 4.60 -4.95 21.46
N ALA A 68 4.54 -5.94 20.57
CA ALA A 68 3.77 -5.89 19.33
C ALA A 68 3.40 -7.32 18.88
N ASP A 69 2.15 -7.69 19.08
CA ASP A 69 1.57 -8.96 18.61
C ASP A 69 1.22 -8.84 17.12
N ILE A 70 2.20 -9.10 16.26
CA ILE A 70 2.04 -9.07 14.80
C ILE A 70 1.76 -10.50 14.34
N ARG A 71 0.64 -10.71 13.64
CA ARG A 71 0.19 -12.01 13.16
C ARG A 71 0.02 -12.04 11.66
N LEU A 72 -0.02 -13.26 11.10
CA LEU A 72 -0.29 -13.45 9.68
C LEU A 72 -1.70 -12.95 9.35
N GLY A 73 -1.78 -12.07 8.34
CA GLY A 73 -3.04 -11.45 7.92
C GLY A 73 -3.25 -10.06 8.50
N ASP A 74 -2.42 -9.61 9.45
CA ASP A 74 -2.46 -8.23 9.92
C ASP A 74 -2.07 -7.26 8.81
N ILE A 75 -2.79 -6.14 8.75
CA ILE A 75 -2.50 -5.04 7.84
C ILE A 75 -1.77 -3.97 8.64
N VAL A 76 -0.54 -3.67 8.24
CA VAL A 76 0.29 -2.64 8.88
C VAL A 76 0.34 -1.41 7.98
N VAL A 77 0.06 -0.25 8.57
CA VAL A 77 0.19 1.05 7.90
C VAL A 77 1.34 1.81 8.54
N SER A 78 2.25 2.33 7.72
CA SER A 78 3.40 3.08 8.22
C SER A 78 2.95 4.34 8.97
N GLN A 79 3.31 4.45 10.24
CA GLN A 79 3.03 5.59 11.09
C GLN A 79 4.32 6.30 11.48
N PRO A 80 4.48 7.60 11.16
CA PRO A 80 5.60 8.39 11.66
C PRO A 80 5.59 8.48 13.19
N ALA A 81 6.75 8.33 13.81
CA ALA A 81 6.94 8.42 15.26
C ALA A 81 8.30 9.05 15.55
N ASP A 82 8.35 10.00 16.49
CA ASP A 82 9.56 10.76 16.86
C ASP A 82 10.38 11.20 15.64
N ILE A 83 11.61 10.70 15.50
CA ILE A 83 12.53 11.02 14.39
C ILE A 83 12.33 10.14 13.15
N SER A 84 11.32 9.28 13.12
CA SER A 84 11.06 8.38 12.00
C SER A 84 9.95 8.91 11.09
N GLY A 85 10.19 8.87 9.78
CA GLY A 85 9.17 9.11 8.75
C GLY A 85 8.08 8.04 8.64
N GLY A 86 8.12 7.00 9.49
CA GLY A 86 7.20 5.86 9.47
C GLY A 86 7.74 4.64 8.73
N VAL A 87 8.83 4.81 7.97
CA VAL A 87 9.60 3.73 7.34
C VAL A 87 11.06 3.87 7.75
N ILE A 88 11.69 2.75 8.11
CA ILE A 88 13.10 2.68 8.48
C ILE A 88 13.84 1.91 7.38
N GLN A 89 14.70 2.61 6.64
CA GLN A 89 15.57 1.98 5.66
C GLN A 89 16.80 1.41 6.39
N TYR A 90 16.96 0.09 6.34
CA TYR A 90 18.03 -0.64 7.04
C TYR A 90 19.40 -0.52 6.37
N ASP A 91 19.46 -0.08 5.12
CA ASP A 91 20.69 0.21 4.37
C ASP A 91 21.25 1.63 4.65
N LEU A 92 20.45 2.55 5.21
CA LEU A 92 20.83 3.92 5.55
C LEU A 92 21.47 4.06 6.95
N GLY A 93 22.44 3.19 7.27
CA GLY A 93 23.20 3.33 8.50
C GLY A 93 24.67 2.97 8.39
N LYS A 94 25.42 3.42 9.39
CA LYS A 94 26.84 3.16 9.53
C LYS A 94 27.02 2.01 10.51
N ALA A 95 27.76 0.99 10.10
CA ALA A 95 28.32 0.04 11.04
C ALA A 95 29.39 0.75 11.86
N LEU A 96 29.17 0.90 13.16
CA LEU A 96 30.16 1.37 14.11
C LEU A 96 31.06 0.18 14.52
N SER A 97 32.28 0.50 14.98
CA SER A 97 33.18 -0.48 15.58
C SER A 97 32.49 -1.22 16.74
N GLY A 98 32.57 -2.56 16.74
CA GLY A 98 31.93 -3.42 17.74
C GLY A 98 30.53 -3.93 17.38
N GLY A 99 30.14 -3.92 16.09
CA GLY A 99 28.89 -4.55 15.62
C GLY A 99 27.63 -3.74 15.85
N ARG A 100 27.75 -2.45 16.22
CA ARG A 100 26.61 -1.57 16.47
C ARG A 100 26.20 -0.87 15.17
N PHE A 101 24.91 -0.86 14.85
CA PHE A 101 24.38 -0.13 13.70
C PHE A 101 23.85 1.24 14.14
N GLN A 102 24.32 2.31 13.51
CA GLN A 102 23.83 3.68 13.72
C GLN A 102 23.02 4.10 12.50
N ARG A 103 21.71 4.32 12.68
CA ARG A 103 20.87 4.94 11.64
C ARG A 103 21.39 6.34 11.32
N THR A 104 21.68 6.62 10.06
CA THR A 104 22.23 7.91 9.62
C THR A 104 21.26 8.78 8.82
N GLY A 105 20.07 8.27 8.51
CA GLY A 105 19.05 9.02 7.77
C GLY A 105 17.62 8.57 8.09
N MET A 106 16.66 9.38 7.68
CA MET A 106 15.23 9.08 7.74
C MET A 106 14.58 9.41 6.40
N LEU A 107 13.55 8.65 6.04
CA LEU A 107 12.67 9.01 4.93
C LEU A 107 11.81 10.21 5.33
N ASN A 108 11.37 10.97 4.33
CA ASN A 108 10.48 12.09 4.52
C ASN A 108 9.20 11.63 5.24
N ARG A 109 8.71 12.46 6.17
CA ARG A 109 7.38 12.24 6.74
C ARG A 109 6.32 12.45 5.66
N PRO A 110 5.23 11.66 5.67
CA PRO A 110 4.09 11.89 4.80
C PRO A 110 3.53 13.32 5.00
N PRO A 111 3.01 13.95 3.94
CA PRO A 111 2.35 15.25 4.02
C PRO A 111 1.11 15.20 4.92
N LYS A 112 0.72 16.37 5.46
CA LYS A 112 -0.37 16.51 6.43
C LYS A 112 -1.68 15.83 5.99
N VAL A 113 -2.01 15.89 4.70
CA VAL A 113 -3.22 15.23 4.16
C VAL A 113 -3.25 13.72 4.42
N LEU A 114 -2.10 13.05 4.25
CA LEU A 114 -1.99 11.61 4.52
C LEU A 114 -1.97 11.33 6.03
N LEU A 115 -1.40 12.22 6.84
CA LEU A 115 -1.43 12.10 8.31
C LEU A 115 -2.85 12.27 8.85
N THR A 116 -3.64 13.19 8.28
CA THR A 116 -5.05 13.33 8.61
C THR A 116 -5.83 12.08 8.21
N ALA A 117 -5.61 11.54 7.01
CA ALA A 117 -6.23 10.28 6.58
C ALA A 117 -5.87 9.11 7.51
N LEU A 118 -4.61 9.01 7.96
CA LEU A 118 -4.18 8.01 8.92
C LEU A 118 -4.88 8.17 10.28
N ALA A 119 -4.97 9.39 10.80
CA ALA A 119 -5.67 9.65 12.07
C ALA A 119 -7.17 9.30 11.96
N THR A 120 -7.82 9.60 10.84
CA THR A 120 -9.19 9.19 10.57
C THR A 120 -9.33 7.67 10.49
N LEU A 121 -8.42 6.98 9.80
CA LEU A 121 -8.41 5.52 9.74
C LEU A 121 -8.27 4.89 11.14
N GLN A 122 -7.40 5.45 11.97
CA GLN A 122 -7.24 5.02 13.36
C GLN A 122 -8.53 5.22 14.16
N ALA A 123 -9.17 6.38 14.05
CA ALA A 123 -10.43 6.66 14.73
C ALA A 123 -11.52 5.65 14.35
N HIS A 124 -11.70 5.37 13.04
CA HIS A 124 -12.64 4.35 12.57
C HIS A 124 -12.31 2.96 13.10
N HIS A 125 -11.02 2.59 13.17
CA HIS A 125 -10.63 1.29 13.71
C HIS A 125 -10.95 1.12 15.21
N PHE A 126 -11.05 2.23 15.96
CA PHE A 126 -11.48 2.20 17.35
C PHE A 126 -13.00 2.16 17.54
N THR A 127 -13.77 2.70 16.59
CA THR A 127 -15.23 2.85 16.73
C THR A 127 -16.03 1.80 15.98
N ASP A 128 -15.51 1.32 14.85
CA ASP A 128 -16.24 0.52 13.87
C ASP A 128 -15.56 -0.84 13.68
N ASP A 129 -16.35 -1.84 13.29
CA ASP A 129 -15.82 -3.15 12.91
C ASP A 129 -14.96 -3.08 11.65
N SER A 130 -13.93 -3.92 11.58
CA SER A 130 -13.03 -3.99 10.43
C SER A 130 -13.74 -4.53 9.18
N ARG A 131 -13.71 -3.74 8.10
CA ARG A 131 -14.22 -4.11 6.77
C ARG A 131 -13.29 -5.04 5.99
N VAL A 132 -12.16 -5.46 6.56
CA VAL A 132 -11.18 -6.32 5.86
C VAL A 132 -11.80 -7.63 5.40
N LEU A 133 -12.67 -8.24 6.22
CA LEU A 133 -13.35 -9.49 5.87
C LEU A 133 -14.35 -9.30 4.71
N GLU A 134 -15.03 -8.16 4.67
CA GLU A 134 -15.91 -7.78 3.56
C GLU A 134 -15.11 -7.70 2.26
N PHE A 135 -13.99 -6.96 2.25
CA PHE A 135 -13.14 -6.85 1.07
C PHE A 135 -12.54 -8.18 0.61
N ILE A 136 -12.13 -9.05 1.55
CA ILE A 136 -11.65 -10.40 1.21
C ILE A 136 -12.77 -11.22 0.55
N SER A 137 -14.00 -11.09 1.05
CA SER A 137 -15.16 -11.79 0.49
C SER A 137 -15.46 -11.32 -0.93
N ASP A 138 -15.40 -10.01 -1.18
CA ASP A 138 -15.56 -9.43 -2.51
C ASP A 138 -14.48 -9.89 -3.49
N ILE A 139 -13.22 -9.97 -3.05
CA ILE A 139 -12.12 -10.53 -3.87
C ILE A 139 -12.42 -11.99 -4.23
N GLN A 140 -12.90 -12.80 -3.28
CA GLN A 140 -13.21 -14.20 -3.52
C GLN A 140 -14.31 -14.35 -4.58
N ILE A 141 -15.34 -13.50 -4.54
CA ILE A 141 -16.41 -13.47 -5.55
C ILE A 141 -15.86 -13.09 -6.93
N LYS A 142 -14.95 -12.10 -7.00
CA LYS A 142 -14.33 -11.66 -8.25
C LYS A 142 -13.29 -12.67 -8.81
N THR A 143 -12.86 -13.65 -8.01
CA THR A 143 -11.81 -14.61 -8.40
C THR A 143 -12.39 -15.83 -9.13
N THR A 144 -11.85 -16.16 -10.30
CA THR A 144 -12.26 -17.37 -11.06
C THR A 144 -11.91 -18.65 -10.29
N PRO A 145 -12.75 -19.71 -10.31
CA PRO A 145 -12.57 -20.94 -9.51
C PRO A 145 -11.22 -21.66 -9.70
N ARG A 146 -10.52 -21.45 -10.82
CA ARG A 146 -9.22 -22.09 -11.11
C ARG A 146 -8.04 -21.52 -10.29
N ARG A 147 -8.20 -20.38 -9.60
CA ARG A 147 -7.18 -19.73 -8.74
C ARG A 147 -7.45 -19.87 -7.22
N ALA A 148 -8.67 -20.26 -6.84
CA ALA A 148 -9.08 -20.34 -5.44
C ALA A 148 -8.40 -21.48 -4.65
N THR A 149 -7.78 -22.44 -5.32
CA THR A 149 -7.15 -23.62 -4.70
C THR A 149 -5.72 -23.38 -4.21
N THR A 150 -5.08 -22.26 -4.57
CA THR A 150 -3.68 -21.99 -4.23
C THR A 150 -3.53 -21.16 -2.95
N PHE A 151 -4.49 -20.30 -2.64
CA PHE A 151 -4.42 -19.39 -1.49
C PHE A 151 -5.74 -19.43 -0.71
N THR A 152 -5.72 -20.12 0.43
CA THR A 152 -6.83 -20.15 1.38
C THR A 152 -6.42 -19.46 2.67
N ARG A 153 -7.41 -19.00 3.45
CA ARG A 153 -7.14 -18.45 4.77
C ARG A 153 -6.50 -19.54 5.64
N PRO A 154 -5.43 -19.25 6.40
CA PRO A 154 -4.93 -20.16 7.42
C PRO A 154 -6.07 -20.52 8.38
N THR A 155 -6.28 -21.82 8.60
CA THR A 155 -7.24 -22.37 9.57
C THR A 155 -6.71 -22.28 10.99
#